data_AF-A0A8S3JU85-F1
#
_entry.id   AF-A0A8S3JU85-F1
#
_cell.length_a   1.000
_cell.length_b   1.000
_cell.length_c   1.000
_cell.angle_alpha   90.00
_cell.angle_beta   90.00
_cell.angle_gamma   90.00
#
_symmetry.space_group_name_H-M   'P 1'
#
loop_
_entity.id
_entity.type
_entity.pdbx_description
1 polymer ?
#
loop_
_entity_poly.entity_id
_entity_poly.type
_entity_poly.pdbx_seq_one_letter_code
_entity_poly.pdbx_strand_id
1 'polypeptide(L)'
;PFAFLLYYYLSYENLTHRTNTTVYRGAQLTDEMIAAYHYVARSKDPRRSFQAFTSCSRNRAKAEQFGNALFVLNAENHISYRTLNMDISALSTYPDEEEILIRPGRSFKIERVEFDKTKNKHIIYLTSISTSDAN
;
A
#
# COMPACT_ATOMS: atom_id res chain seq x y z
N PRO A 1 8.71 10.85 18.11
CA PRO A 1 9.34 9.78 18.93
C PRO A 1 8.83 8.36 18.60
N PHE A 2 7.53 8.06 18.70
CA PHE A 2 7.00 6.69 18.50
C PHE A 2 7.15 6.13 17.08
N ALA A 3 6.97 6.96 16.05
CA ALA A 3 7.20 6.54 14.66
C ALA A 3 8.66 6.13 14.39
N PHE A 4 9.63 6.72 15.10
CA PHE A 4 11.04 6.36 15.00
C PHE A 4 11.33 5.01 15.65
N LEU A 5 10.70 4.71 16.79
CA LEU A 5 10.80 3.40 17.45
C LEU A 5 10.23 2.29 16.57
N LEU A 6 9.05 2.50 15.99
CA LEU A 6 8.44 1.56 15.05
C LEU A 6 9.32 1.38 13.80
N TYR A 7 9.84 2.48 13.24
CA TYR A 7 10.77 2.42 12.12
C TYR A 7 12.03 1.60 12.44
N TYR A 8 12.61 1.84 13.62
CA TYR A 8 13.84 1.17 14.06
C TYR A 8 13.61 -0.31 14.32
N TYR A 9 12.57 -0.65 15.09
CA TYR A 9 12.17 -2.02 15.39
C TYR A 9 12.02 -2.85 14.12
N LEU A 10 11.26 -2.33 13.14
CA LEU A 10 11.03 -3.02 11.88
C LEU A 10 12.24 -3.01 10.93
N SER A 11 13.32 -2.28 11.24
CA SER A 11 14.56 -2.25 10.45
C SER A 11 15.63 -3.21 10.98
N TYR A 12 15.58 -3.55 12.26
CA TYR A 12 16.60 -4.36 12.94
C TYR A 12 16.13 -5.77 13.28
N GLU A 13 14.84 -5.95 13.60
CA GLU A 13 14.27 -7.27 13.82
C GLU A 13 14.00 -7.92 12.46
N ASN A 14 14.59 -9.09 12.23
CA ASN A 14 14.39 -9.95 11.08
C ASN A 14 12.95 -10.51 11.05
N LEU A 15 11.94 -9.64 10.90
CA LEU A 15 10.61 -10.03 10.42
C LEU A 15 10.77 -10.43 8.95
N THR A 16 11.30 -11.64 8.78
CA THR A 16 11.91 -12.19 7.56
C THR A 16 10.89 -12.91 6.69
N HIS A 17 9.60 -12.63 6.86
CA HIS A 17 8.59 -13.06 5.90
C HIS A 17 8.46 -12.01 4.81
N ARG A 18 9.45 -12.05 3.90
CA ARG A 18 9.44 -11.32 2.63
C ARG A 18 8.31 -11.90 1.79
N THR A 19 7.19 -11.20 1.70
CA THR A 19 6.07 -11.65 0.88
C THR A 19 6.00 -10.79 -0.38
N ASN A 20 6.40 -11.37 -1.52
CA ASN A 20 6.10 -10.82 -2.85
C ASN A 20 4.61 -11.02 -3.10
N THR A 21 3.80 -10.13 -2.55
CA THR A 21 2.36 -10.34 -2.50
C THR A 21 1.66 -9.01 -2.69
N THR A 22 0.63 -9.04 -3.52
CA THR A 22 -0.32 -7.94 -3.63
C THR A 22 -0.94 -7.67 -2.27
N VAL A 23 -0.93 -6.41 -1.86
CA VAL A 23 -1.57 -6.00 -0.61
C VAL A 23 -2.68 -5.01 -0.89
N TYR A 24 -3.63 -4.95 0.03
CA TYR A 24 -4.87 -4.22 -0.13
C TYR A 24 -5.06 -3.22 1.00
N ARG A 25 -5.62 -2.05 0.70
CA ARG A 25 -6.01 -1.08 1.72
C ARG A 25 -7.36 -0.49 1.38
N GLY A 26 -8.34 -0.71 2.24
CA GLY A 26 -9.56 0.08 2.21
C GLY A 26 -9.31 1.47 2.79
N ALA A 27 -9.95 2.48 2.21
CA ALA A 27 -9.86 3.85 2.70
C ALA A 27 -11.14 4.61 2.38
N GLN A 28 -11.47 5.58 3.23
CA GLN A 28 -12.46 6.60 2.91
C GLN A 28 -11.75 7.77 2.24
N LEU A 29 -12.14 8.08 1.00
CA LEU A 29 -11.63 9.19 0.21
C LEU A 29 -12.77 10.16 -0.11
N THR A 30 -12.45 11.44 -0.21
CA THR A 30 -13.38 12.43 -0.77
C THR A 30 -13.40 12.34 -2.30
N ASP A 31 -14.42 12.91 -2.92
CA ASP A 31 -14.56 12.94 -4.37
C ASP A 31 -13.39 13.69 -5.04
N GLU A 32 -12.87 14.73 -4.40
CA GLU A 32 -11.69 15.47 -4.88
C GLU A 32 -10.44 14.60 -4.87
N MET A 33 -10.26 13.76 -3.83
CA MET A 33 -9.14 12.82 -3.76
C MET A 33 -9.26 11.76 -4.86
N ILE A 34 -10.46 11.22 -5.08
CA ILE A 34 -10.73 10.23 -6.14
C ILE A 34 -10.44 10.84 -7.53
N ALA A 35 -10.93 12.06 -7.77
CA ALA A 35 -10.66 12.80 -9.00
C ALA A 35 -9.16 13.05 -9.21
N ALA A 36 -8.43 13.37 -8.15
CA ALA A 36 -6.98 13.51 -8.20
C ALA A 36 -6.32 12.20 -8.62
N TYR A 37 -6.71 11.04 -8.07
CA TYR A 37 -6.15 9.75 -8.50
C TYR A 37 -6.43 9.46 -9.98
N HIS A 38 -7.64 9.76 -10.48
CA HIS A 38 -7.95 9.64 -11.91
C HIS A 38 -7.08 10.53 -12.79
N TYR A 39 -6.87 11.77 -12.39
CA TYR A 39 -6.00 12.71 -13.12
C TYR A 39 -4.56 12.20 -13.19
N VAL A 40 -4.03 11.76 -12.05
CA VAL A 40 -2.65 11.28 -11.95
C VAL A 40 -2.41 10.03 -12.78
N ALA A 41 -3.35 9.08 -12.76
CA ALA A 41 -3.28 7.86 -13.57
C ALA A 41 -3.13 8.14 -15.08
N ARG A 42 -3.61 9.30 -15.55
CA ARG A 42 -3.57 9.74 -16.96
C ARG A 42 -2.43 10.71 -17.26
N SER A 43 -1.65 11.09 -16.26
CA SER A 43 -0.59 12.09 -16.37
C SER A 43 0.72 11.49 -16.86
N LYS A 44 1.65 12.34 -17.32
CA LYS A 44 3.01 11.93 -17.70
C LYS A 44 3.86 11.45 -16.50
N ASP A 45 3.48 11.83 -15.28
CA ASP A 45 4.15 11.39 -14.05
C ASP A 45 3.12 10.81 -13.05
N PRO A 46 2.76 9.51 -13.22
CA PRO A 46 1.79 8.82 -12.37
C PRO A 46 2.36 8.39 -11.01
N ARG A 47 3.56 8.85 -10.62
CA ARG A 47 4.25 8.39 -9.41
C ARG A 47 3.75 9.14 -8.19
N ARG A 48 3.36 8.43 -7.14
CA ARG A 48 2.94 8.99 -5.85
C ARG A 48 3.57 8.22 -4.71
N SER A 49 3.55 8.78 -3.51
CA SER A 49 4.11 8.13 -2.34
C SER A 49 3.27 8.37 -1.08
N PHE A 50 3.22 7.36 -0.23
CA PHE A 50 2.59 7.48 1.08
C PHE A 50 3.55 8.21 2.02
N GLN A 51 3.12 9.35 2.58
CA GLN A 51 3.97 10.15 3.48
C GLN A 51 3.96 9.64 4.92
N ALA A 52 3.07 8.71 5.25
CA ALA A 52 2.94 8.09 6.56
C ALA A 52 3.02 6.57 6.45
N PHE A 53 3.21 5.91 7.60
CA PHE A 53 3.03 4.46 7.67
C PHE A 53 1.63 4.12 7.20
N THR A 54 1.55 3.19 6.26
CA THR A 54 0.30 2.84 5.61
C THR A 54 0.01 1.37 5.87
N SER A 55 -1.02 1.13 6.67
CA SER A 55 -1.51 -0.22 6.95
C SER A 55 -2.23 -0.78 5.74
N CYS A 56 -1.87 -2.02 5.40
CA CYS A 56 -2.44 -2.82 4.33
C CYS A 56 -2.70 -4.24 4.86
N SER A 57 -3.48 -5.02 4.13
CA SER A 57 -3.76 -6.42 4.42
C SER A 57 -3.42 -7.28 3.21
N ARG A 58 -2.91 -8.50 3.42
CA ARG A 58 -2.87 -9.52 2.36
C ARG A 58 -4.26 -10.09 2.06
N ASN A 59 -5.18 -10.01 3.01
CA ASN A 59 -6.55 -10.45 2.87
C ASN A 59 -7.41 -9.33 2.24
N ARG A 60 -7.68 -9.45 0.94
CA ARG A 60 -8.53 -8.49 0.20
C ARG A 60 -9.90 -8.31 0.84
N ALA A 61 -10.53 -9.41 1.29
CA ALA A 61 -11.88 -9.36 1.84
C ALA A 61 -11.94 -8.53 3.13
N LYS A 62 -10.89 -8.59 3.96
CA LYS A 62 -10.74 -7.74 5.14
C LYS A 62 -10.56 -6.28 4.75
N ALA A 63 -9.62 -5.97 3.85
CA ALA A 63 -9.40 -4.60 3.39
C ALA A 63 -10.64 -3.97 2.73
N GLU A 64 -11.44 -4.75 1.99
CA GLU A 64 -12.65 -4.28 1.32
C GLU A 64 -13.76 -3.83 2.29
N GLN A 65 -13.71 -4.22 3.57
CA GLN A 65 -14.68 -3.79 4.57
C GLN A 65 -14.56 -2.29 4.92
N PHE A 66 -13.45 -1.65 4.56
CA PHE A 66 -13.17 -0.26 4.95
C PHE A 66 -13.40 0.73 3.79
N GLY A 67 -14.17 1.79 4.08
CA GLY A 67 -14.34 2.99 3.25
C GLY A 67 -14.93 2.80 1.85
N ASN A 68 -14.86 3.83 1.01
CA ASN A 68 -15.40 3.89 -0.36
C ASN A 68 -14.35 3.64 -1.46
N ALA A 69 -13.08 3.39 -1.09
CA ALA A 69 -12.01 3.06 -2.02
C ALA A 69 -11.24 1.82 -1.56
N LEU A 70 -10.68 1.09 -2.53
CA LEU A 70 -9.73 0.01 -2.32
C LEU A 70 -8.47 0.28 -3.13
N PHE A 71 -7.34 0.42 -2.44
CA PHE A 71 -6.03 0.36 -3.06
C PHE A 71 -5.62 -1.09 -3.25
N VAL A 72 -5.19 -1.43 -4.46
CA VAL A 72 -4.60 -2.73 -4.83
C VAL A 72 -3.14 -2.47 -5.17
N LEU A 73 -2.24 -2.73 -4.23
CA LEU A 73 -0.81 -2.50 -4.42
C LEU A 73 -0.12 -3.80 -4.81
N ASN A 74 0.34 -3.87 -6.05
CA ASN A 74 1.27 -4.88 -6.48
C ASN A 74 2.69 -4.49 -6.07
N ALA A 75 3.22 -5.18 -5.06
CA ALA A 75 4.62 -5.12 -4.70
C ALA A 75 5.37 -6.19 -5.51
N GLU A 76 5.77 -5.83 -6.74
CA GLU A 76 6.58 -6.74 -7.56
C GLU A 76 7.95 -7.01 -6.92
N ASN A 77 8.51 -8.16 -7.31
CA ASN A 77 9.69 -8.93 -6.84
C ASN A 77 11.02 -8.17 -6.61
N HIS A 78 11.02 -6.94 -6.11
CA HIS A 78 12.25 -6.24 -5.78
C HIS A 78 12.64 -6.58 -4.35
N ILE A 79 13.57 -7.53 -4.22
CA ILE A 79 14.20 -7.88 -2.95
C ILE A 79 15.28 -6.84 -2.67
N SER A 80 14.89 -5.66 -2.20
CA SER A 80 15.83 -4.74 -1.54
C SER A 80 15.39 -4.53 -0.09
N TYR A 81 16.34 -4.43 0.83
CA TYR A 81 16.08 -4.09 2.23
C TYR A 81 15.31 -2.75 2.37
N ARG A 82 15.33 -1.91 1.32
CA ARG A 82 14.57 -0.66 1.22
C ARG A 82 13.18 -0.84 0.65
N THR A 83 12.82 -2.00 0.10
CA THR A 83 11.54 -2.32 -0.56
C THR A 83 10.59 -3.20 0.28
N LEU A 84 11.01 -3.58 1.49
CA LEU A 84 10.26 -4.42 2.42
C LEU A 84 8.88 -3.85 2.78
N ASN A 85 7.86 -4.65 2.46
CA ASN A 85 6.58 -4.71 3.13
C ASN A 85 6.82 -5.45 4.46
N MET A 86 6.35 -4.91 5.57
CA MET A 86 6.65 -5.48 6.89
C MET A 86 5.42 -6.21 7.39
N ASP A 87 5.50 -7.55 7.41
CA ASP A 87 4.48 -8.37 8.05
C ASP A 87 4.53 -8.15 9.56
N ILE A 88 3.46 -7.54 10.08
CA ILE A 88 3.31 -7.28 11.52
C ILE A 88 2.16 -8.11 12.12
N SER A 89 1.62 -9.07 11.38
CA SER A 89 0.53 -9.94 11.86
C SER A 89 0.87 -10.64 13.18
N ALA A 90 2.12 -11.06 13.38
CA ALA A 90 2.60 -11.70 14.62
C ALA A 90 2.64 -10.76 15.83
N LEU A 91 2.65 -9.44 15.60
CA LEU A 91 2.69 -8.41 16.64
C LEU A 91 1.33 -7.70 16.80
N SER A 92 0.43 -7.89 15.84
CA SER A 92 -0.86 -7.23 15.82
C SER A 92 -1.81 -7.85 16.84
N THR A 93 -2.65 -7.01 17.44
CA THR A 93 -3.80 -7.46 18.24
C THR A 93 -4.82 -8.22 17.38
N TYR A 94 -4.77 -8.06 16.05
CA TYR A 94 -5.66 -8.71 15.08
C TYR A 94 -4.86 -9.47 14.00
N PRO A 95 -4.25 -10.62 14.33
CA PRO A 95 -3.41 -11.37 13.38
C PRO A 95 -4.14 -11.83 12.12
N ASP A 96 -5.45 -12.05 12.19
CA ASP A 96 -6.31 -12.49 11.09
C ASP A 96 -6.55 -11.41 10.01
N GLU A 97 -6.21 -10.16 10.31
CA GLU A 97 -6.16 -9.10 9.30
C GLU A 97 -4.95 -9.23 8.38
N GLU A 98 -4.00 -10.12 8.69
CA GLU A 98 -2.78 -10.36 7.90
C GLU A 98 -2.05 -9.05 7.53
N GLU A 99 -1.91 -8.18 8.53
CA GLU A 99 -1.45 -6.80 8.34
C GLU A 99 -0.01 -6.72 7.82
N ILE A 100 0.12 -5.93 6.76
CA ILE A 100 1.38 -5.51 6.16
C ILE A 100 1.51 -4.00 6.31
N LEU A 101 2.59 -3.55 6.93
CA LEU A 101 2.87 -2.14 7.09
C LEU A 101 3.83 -1.62 6.00
N ILE A 102 3.37 -0.63 5.24
CA ILE A 102 4.18 0.08 4.25
C ILE A 102 4.87 1.28 4.92
N ARG A 103 6.17 1.44 4.65
CA ARG A 103 6.95 2.57 5.18
C ARG A 103 6.61 3.90 4.50
N PRO A 104 6.70 5.02 5.22
CA PRO A 104 6.68 6.36 4.64
C PRO A 104 7.70 6.53 3.50
N GLY A 105 7.37 7.37 2.52
CA GLY A 105 8.24 7.78 1.42
C GLY A 105 8.32 6.78 0.27
N ARG A 106 7.59 5.65 0.33
CA ARG A 106 7.55 4.67 -0.76
C ARG A 106 6.80 5.18 -1.96
N SER A 107 7.49 5.24 -3.09
CA SER A 107 6.90 5.59 -4.38
C SER A 107 6.26 4.39 -5.06
N PHE A 108 5.10 4.64 -5.63
CA PHE A 108 4.32 3.72 -6.44
C PHE A 108 3.78 4.45 -7.66
N LYS A 109 3.54 3.71 -8.73
CA LYS A 109 2.87 4.19 -9.93
C LYS A 109 1.38 3.89 -9.81
N ILE A 110 0.53 4.89 -10.04
CA ILE A 110 -0.91 4.66 -10.21
C ILE A 110 -1.13 4.19 -11.64
N GLU A 111 -1.51 2.93 -11.81
CA GLU A 111 -1.72 2.33 -13.14
C GLU A 111 -3.07 2.71 -13.71
N ARG A 112 -4.12 2.57 -12.90
CA ARG A 112 -5.50 2.86 -13.30
C ARG A 112 -6.40 3.01 -12.09
N VAL A 113 -7.53 3.66 -12.32
CA VAL A 113 -8.60 3.84 -11.34
C VAL A 113 -9.92 3.44 -12.00
N GLU A 114 -10.64 2.54 -11.35
CA GLU A 114 -11.93 2.02 -11.80
C GLU A 114 -12.99 2.21 -10.72
N PHE A 115 -14.25 2.13 -11.12
CA PHE A 115 -15.38 2.11 -10.21
C PHE A 115 -16.12 0.79 -10.33
N ASP A 116 -16.14 0.01 -9.25
CA ASP A 116 -16.94 -1.20 -9.15
C ASP A 116 -18.36 -0.81 -8.74
N LYS A 117 -19.28 -0.85 -9.70
CA LYS A 117 -20.70 -0.53 -9.48
C LYS A 117 -21.39 -1.50 -8.53
N THR A 118 -20.95 -2.75 -8.49
CA THR A 118 -21.55 -3.80 -7.65
C THR A 118 -21.21 -3.56 -6.19
N LYS A 119 -19.96 -3.18 -5.93
CA LYS A 119 -19.46 -2.89 -4.58
C LYS A 119 -19.60 -1.41 -4.17
N ASN A 120 -20.05 -0.55 -5.08
CA ASN A 120 -20.08 0.91 -4.93
C ASN A 120 -18.73 1.46 -4.42
N LYS A 121 -17.63 1.02 -5.05
CA LYS A 121 -16.27 1.27 -4.55
C LYS A 121 -15.30 1.62 -5.67
N HIS A 122 -14.43 2.61 -5.42
CA HIS A 122 -13.34 2.95 -6.33
C HIS A 122 -12.16 2.00 -6.12
N ILE A 123 -11.66 1.37 -7.18
CA ILE A 123 -10.51 0.48 -7.13
C ILE A 123 -9.31 1.18 -7.77
N ILE A 124 -8.27 1.42 -6.98
CA ILE A 124 -7.07 2.15 -7.37
C ILE A 124 -5.91 1.16 -7.43
N TYR A 125 -5.38 0.92 -8.63
CA TYR A 125 -4.32 -0.05 -8.85
C TYR A 125 -2.97 0.65 -8.83
N LEU A 126 -2.09 0.15 -7.96
CA LEU A 126 -0.77 0.69 -7.72
C LEU A 126 0.29 -0.38 -8.01
N THR A 127 1.41 0.02 -8.59
CA THR A 127 2.59 -0.84 -8.74
C THR A 127 3.78 -0.20 -8.04
N SER A 128 4.54 -0.98 -7.28
CA SER A 128 5.76 -0.49 -6.64
C SER A 128 6.81 -0.13 -7.71
N ILE A 129 7.51 0.99 -7.54
CA ILE A 129 8.56 1.42 -8.49
C ILE A 129 9.91 0.97 -7.95
N SER A 130 10.71 0.31 -8.80
CA SER A 130 12.10 -0.03 -8.47
C SER A 130 12.98 1.21 -8.57
N THR A 131 14.02 1.29 -7.73
CA THR A 131 15.08 2.31 -7.88
C THR A 131 15.83 2.23 -9.21
N SER A 132 15.70 1.12 -9.98
CA SER A 132 16.23 1.01 -11.34
C SER A 132 15.45 1.79 -12.39
N ASP A 133 14.19 2.13 -12.11
CA ASP A 133 13.28 2.76 -13.08
C ASP A 133 13.29 4.30 -12.94
N ALA A 134 14.23 4.82 -12.15
CA ALA A 134 14.41 6.24 -11.88
C ALA A 134 15.50 6.91 -12.76
N ASN A 135 15.96 6.22 -13.82
CA ASN A 135 16.92 6.74 -14.80
C ASN A 135 16.22 7.30 -16.04
#